data_AF-A0A7E6D7X4-F1
#
_entry.id   AF-A0A7E6D7X4-F1
#
_cell.length_a   1.000
_cell.length_b   1.000
_cell.length_c   1.000
_cell.angle_alpha   90.00
_cell.angle_beta   90.00
_cell.angle_gamma   90.00
#
_symmetry.space_group_name_H-M   'P 1'
#
loop_
_entity.id
_entity.type
_entity.pdbx_description
1 polymer ?
#
loop_
_entity_poly.entity_id
_entity_poly.type
_entity_poly.pdbx_seq_one_letter_code
_entity_poly.pdbx_strand_id
1 'polypeptide(L)'
;MPSQMEHATETMTFTFHRCAGDKGYLTKEGLRVLMGKEFPGFLENQKDPLAVDKIMKDLDQCQDGRVGFQSFLSLIAALTIECSDYFVAHMKEKGKKWAAEQLLPPQERGLPRGCLRNLRPTASPCMRIS
;
A
#
# COMPACT_ATOMS: atom_id res chain seq x y z
N MET A 1 -12.01 -9.98 -21.32
CA MET A 1 -10.81 -9.95 -20.46
C MET A 1 -10.94 -8.73 -19.56
N PRO A 2 -10.74 -8.86 -18.24
CA PRO A 2 -10.75 -7.71 -17.34
C PRO A 2 -9.61 -6.74 -17.69
N SER A 3 -9.88 -5.45 -17.53
CA SER A 3 -8.86 -4.39 -17.62
C SER A 3 -7.84 -4.52 -16.49
N GLN A 4 -6.69 -3.86 -16.63
CA GLN A 4 -5.63 -3.89 -15.61
C GLN A 4 -6.12 -3.39 -14.24
N MET A 5 -7.00 -2.37 -14.22
CA MET A 5 -7.54 -1.81 -12.99
C MET A 5 -8.58 -2.74 -12.34
N GLU A 6 -9.42 -3.40 -13.13
CA GLU A 6 -10.34 -4.42 -12.62
C GLU A 6 -9.56 -5.59 -11.99
N HIS A 7 -8.50 -6.04 -12.65
CA HIS A 7 -7.64 -7.10 -12.13
C HIS A 7 -6.89 -6.69 -10.86
N ALA A 8 -6.42 -5.44 -10.76
CA ALA A 8 -5.80 -4.91 -9.55
C ALA A 8 -6.77 -4.90 -8.37
N THR A 9 -8.01 -4.46 -8.62
CA THR A 9 -9.08 -4.41 -7.60
C THR A 9 -9.45 -5.82 -7.14
N GLU A 10 -9.56 -6.77 -8.07
CA GLU A 10 -9.79 -8.18 -7.76
C GLU A 10 -8.63 -8.77 -6.94
N THR A 11 -7.39 -8.45 -7.29
CA THR A 11 -6.20 -8.90 -6.58
C THR A 11 -6.16 -8.37 -5.15
N MET A 12 -6.47 -7.09 -4.93
CA MET A 12 -6.57 -6.49 -3.58
C MET A 12 -7.64 -7.19 -2.73
N THR A 13 -8.79 -7.47 -3.34
CA THR A 13 -9.92 -8.16 -2.69
C THR A 13 -9.54 -9.59 -2.30
N PHE A 14 -9.01 -10.37 -3.25
CA PHE A 14 -8.61 -11.76 -3.03
C PHE A 14 -7.51 -11.87 -1.98
N THR A 15 -6.53 -10.97 -2.03
CA THR A 15 -5.41 -10.93 -1.08
C THR A 15 -5.89 -10.72 0.35
N PHE A 16 -6.82 -9.79 0.57
CA PHE A 16 -7.41 -9.56 1.88
C PHE A 16 -8.13 -10.82 2.38
N HIS A 17 -9.04 -11.39 1.59
CA HIS A 17 -9.82 -12.55 2.01
C HIS A 17 -8.94 -13.80 2.24
N ARG A 18 -7.87 -13.97 1.47
CA ARG A 18 -6.89 -15.04 1.69
C ARG A 18 -6.20 -14.94 3.06
N CYS A 19 -5.97 -13.72 3.56
CA CYS A 19 -5.35 -13.49 4.87
C CYS A 19 -6.38 -13.42 6.01
N ALA A 20 -7.61 -12.98 5.73
CA ALA A 20 -8.70 -12.89 6.72
C ALA A 20 -9.40 -14.24 6.97
N GLY A 21 -9.38 -15.13 5.97
CA GLY A 21 -10.13 -16.39 6.01
C GLY A 21 -11.64 -16.14 6.18
N ASP A 22 -12.32 -17.12 6.79
CA ASP A 22 -13.78 -17.10 6.98
C ASP A 22 -14.28 -16.02 7.94
N LYS A 23 -13.37 -15.39 8.71
CA LYS A 23 -13.70 -14.36 9.70
C LYS A 23 -14.10 -13.03 9.05
N GLY A 24 -13.62 -12.75 7.84
CA GLY A 24 -13.86 -11.48 7.14
C GLY A 24 -13.10 -10.27 7.70
N TYR A 25 -12.18 -10.48 8.65
CA TYR A 25 -11.28 -9.46 9.19
C TYR A 25 -9.89 -10.04 9.45
N LEU A 26 -8.88 -9.18 9.44
CA LEU A 26 -7.51 -9.53 9.80
C LEU A 26 -7.30 -9.35 11.30
N THR A 27 -6.68 -10.35 11.94
CA THR A 27 -6.03 -10.16 13.24
C THR A 27 -4.63 -9.58 13.02
N LYS A 28 -3.94 -9.24 14.11
CA LYS A 28 -2.55 -8.81 14.08
C LYS A 28 -1.63 -9.80 13.33
N GLU A 29 -1.84 -11.10 13.52
CA GLU A 29 -1.09 -12.16 12.84
C GLU A 29 -1.42 -12.19 11.34
N GLY A 30 -2.70 -12.08 10.99
CA GLY A 30 -3.15 -11.99 9.60
C GLY A 30 -2.55 -10.78 8.88
N LEU A 31 -2.50 -9.63 9.56
CA LEU A 31 -1.88 -8.41 9.05
C LEU A 31 -0.37 -8.58 8.88
N ARG A 32 0.34 -9.22 9.83
CA ARG A 32 1.78 -9.55 9.68
C ARG A 32 2.05 -10.41 8.44
N VAL A 33 1.23 -11.45 8.23
CA VAL A 33 1.37 -12.32 7.05
C VAL A 33 1.12 -11.54 5.77
N LEU A 34 0.08 -10.70 5.74
CA LEU A 34 -0.24 -9.86 4.58
C LEU A 34 0.91 -8.91 4.25
N MET A 35 1.42 -8.18 5.26
CA MET A 35 2.53 -7.23 5.10
C MET A 35 3.81 -7.91 4.62
N GLY A 36 4.12 -9.09 5.15
CA GLY A 36 5.30 -9.87 4.75
C GLY A 36 5.24 -10.40 3.33
N LYS A 37 4.06 -10.78 2.84
CA LYS A 37 3.88 -11.35 1.50
C LYS A 37 3.73 -10.31 0.40
N GLU A 38 2.93 -9.28 0.66
CA GLU A 38 2.50 -8.34 -0.38
C GLU A 38 3.30 -7.04 -0.36
N PHE A 39 3.87 -6.69 0.79
CA PHE A 39 4.69 -5.49 0.96
C PHE A 39 6.09 -5.80 1.52
N PRO A 40 6.83 -6.81 0.99
CA PRO A 40 8.13 -7.20 1.54
C PRO A 40 9.13 -6.05 1.51
N GLY A 41 9.20 -5.31 0.40
CA GLY A 41 10.09 -4.16 0.28
C GLY A 41 9.77 -3.02 1.25
N PHE A 42 8.49 -2.84 1.60
CA PHE A 42 8.11 -1.85 2.62
C PHE A 42 8.66 -2.27 3.98
N LEU A 43 8.57 -3.55 4.36
CA LEU A 43 9.09 -4.06 5.63
C LEU A 43 10.62 -4.14 5.68
N GLU A 44 11.30 -4.52 4.60
CA GLU A 44 12.77 -4.64 4.55
C GLU A 44 13.48 -3.32 4.88
N ASN A 45 12.89 -2.19 4.49
CA ASN A 45 13.43 -0.87 4.80
C ASN A 45 13.01 -0.36 6.19
N GLN A 46 12.08 -1.05 6.88
CA GLN A 46 11.76 -0.73 8.26
C GLN A 46 12.79 -1.33 9.21
N LYS A 47 13.56 -0.46 9.85
CA LYS A 47 14.44 -0.82 10.98
C LYS A 47 13.66 -1.03 12.29
N ASP A 48 12.36 -0.77 12.29
CA ASP A 48 11.52 -0.82 13.47
C ASP A 48 10.81 -2.18 13.58
N PRO A 49 11.17 -3.02 14.58
CA PRO A 49 10.50 -4.30 14.79
C PRO A 49 9.02 -4.16 15.17
N LEU A 50 8.58 -2.96 15.54
CA LEU A 50 7.19 -2.64 15.89
C LEU A 50 6.43 -1.96 14.74
N ALA A 51 6.97 -1.92 13.52
CA ALA A 51 6.31 -1.28 12.39
C ALA A 51 4.90 -1.84 12.13
N VAL A 52 4.74 -3.17 12.16
CA VAL A 52 3.42 -3.79 11.95
C VAL A 52 2.48 -3.53 13.11
N ASP A 53 2.99 -3.45 14.34
CA ASP A 53 2.22 -3.11 15.53
C ASP A 53 1.66 -1.68 15.45
N LYS A 54 2.45 -0.73 14.92
CA LYS A 54 2.01 0.65 14.68
C LYS A 54 0.94 0.71 13.58
N ILE A 55 1.14 0.00 12.47
CA ILE A 55 0.15 -0.08 11.39
C ILE A 55 -1.15 -0.69 11.91
N MET A 56 -1.08 -1.77 12.69
CA MET A 56 -2.27 -2.36 13.32
C MET A 56 -3.02 -1.32 14.14
N LYS A 57 -2.31 -0.54 14.95
CA LYS A 57 -2.91 0.52 15.77
C LYS A 57 -3.57 1.62 14.94
N ASP A 58 -2.99 1.99 13.81
CA ASP A 58 -3.55 3.03 12.93
C ASP A 58 -4.79 2.52 12.17
N LEU A 59 -4.86 1.21 11.88
CA LEU A 59 -5.97 0.59 11.16
C LEU A 59 -7.13 0.11 12.05
N ASP A 60 -6.83 -0.30 13.28
CA ASP A 60 -7.78 -0.76 14.30
C ASP A 60 -8.41 0.43 15.05
N GLN A 61 -9.20 1.21 14.32
CA GLN A 61 -9.88 2.41 14.87
C GLN A 61 -10.86 2.06 15.99
N CYS A 62 -11.45 0.86 15.95
CA CYS A 62 -12.38 0.36 16.95
C CYS A 62 -11.69 -0.21 18.20
N GLN A 63 -10.37 -0.41 18.16
CA GLN A 63 -9.56 -1.01 19.22
C GLN A 63 -10.06 -2.40 19.66
N ASP A 64 -10.61 -3.18 18.72
CA ASP A 64 -11.13 -4.52 18.97
C ASP A 64 -10.17 -5.62 18.48
N GLY A 65 -9.00 -5.23 17.99
CA GLY A 65 -7.98 -6.12 17.44
C GLY A 65 -8.30 -6.62 16.04
N ARG A 66 -9.23 -5.97 15.31
CA ARG A 66 -9.68 -6.42 14.00
C ARG A 66 -9.50 -5.33 12.94
N VAL A 67 -8.99 -5.74 11.78
CA VAL A 67 -8.87 -4.88 10.61
C VAL A 67 -9.79 -5.41 9.52
N GLY A 68 -10.88 -4.67 9.26
CA GLY A 68 -11.81 -4.94 8.17
C GLY A 68 -11.27 -4.50 6.81
N PHE A 69 -12.01 -4.83 5.74
CA PHE A 69 -11.59 -4.51 4.37
C PHE A 69 -11.46 -3.00 4.13
N GLN A 70 -12.34 -2.18 4.71
CA GLN A 70 -12.27 -0.72 4.59
C GLN A 70 -10.99 -0.15 5.22
N SER A 71 -10.61 -0.60 6.41
CA SER A 71 -9.35 -0.21 7.04
C SER A 71 -8.15 -0.69 6.22
N PHE A 72 -8.21 -1.90 5.67
CA PHE A 72 -7.18 -2.39 4.75
C PHE A 72 -7.04 -1.52 3.49
N LEU A 73 -8.15 -1.13 2.86
CA LEU A 73 -8.12 -0.22 1.71
C LEU A 73 -7.57 1.17 2.08
N SER A 74 -7.79 1.62 3.31
CA SER A 74 -7.23 2.86 3.84
C SER A 74 -5.69 2.83 3.87
N LEU A 75 -5.10 1.70 4.26
CA LEU A 75 -3.65 1.48 4.16
C LEU A 75 -3.18 1.59 2.70
N ILE A 76 -3.85 0.91 1.78
CA ILE A 76 -3.47 0.91 0.36
C ILE A 76 -3.61 2.31 -0.23
N ALA A 77 -4.66 3.04 0.10
CA ALA A 77 -4.85 4.42 -0.32
C ALA A 77 -3.69 5.30 0.17
N ALA A 78 -3.32 5.19 1.45
CA ALA A 78 -2.18 5.94 2.00
C ALA A 78 -0.87 5.61 1.27
N LEU A 79 -0.56 4.32 1.06
CA LEU A 79 0.62 3.89 0.32
C LEU A 79 0.61 4.39 -1.14
N THR A 80 -0.56 4.39 -1.78
CA THR A 80 -0.73 4.83 -3.18
C THR A 80 -0.55 6.34 -3.32
N ILE A 81 -1.09 7.13 -2.39
CA ILE A 81 -0.93 8.60 -2.37
C ILE A 81 0.54 8.96 -2.22
N GLU A 82 1.22 8.39 -1.22
CA GLU A 82 2.65 8.60 -1.03
C GLU A 82 3.46 8.20 -2.26
N CYS A 83 3.03 7.11 -2.92
CA CYS A 83 3.69 6.67 -4.12
C CYS A 83 3.46 7.58 -5.33
N SER A 84 2.28 8.20 -5.42
CA SER A 84 1.99 9.25 -6.39
C SER A 84 2.88 10.47 -6.15
N ASP A 85 3.04 10.91 -4.91
CA ASP A 85 3.87 12.06 -4.55
C ASP A 85 5.35 11.82 -4.87
N TYR A 86 5.86 10.63 -4.52
CA TYR A 86 7.22 10.21 -4.88
C TYR A 86 7.43 10.16 -6.40
N PHE A 87 6.44 9.64 -7.14
CA PHE A 87 6.48 9.63 -8.61
C PHE A 87 6.57 11.04 -9.18
N VAL A 88 5.72 11.97 -8.71
CA VAL A 88 5.70 13.36 -9.19
C VAL A 88 7.01 14.07 -8.85
N ALA A 89 7.55 13.89 -7.65
CA ALA A 89 8.84 14.47 -7.26
C ALA A 89 9.99 13.95 -8.15
N HIS A 90 10.07 12.63 -8.34
CA HIS A 90 11.08 11.99 -9.17
C HIS A 90 11.02 12.41 -10.65
N MET A 91 9.81 12.63 -11.18
CA MET A 91 9.61 13.14 -12.53
C MET A 91 10.09 14.58 -12.70
N LYS A 92 9.88 15.44 -11.68
CA LYS A 92 10.38 16.82 -11.68
C LYS A 92 11.91 16.87 -11.68
N GLU A 93 12.57 16.05 -10.87
CA GLU A 93 14.05 16.02 -10.82
C GLU A 93 14.69 15.61 -12.15
N LYS A 94 14.04 14.73 -12.92
CA LYS A 94 14.55 14.27 -14.22
C LYS A 94 14.18 15.18 -15.40
N GLY A 95 13.47 16.29 -15.17
CA GLY A 95 12.98 17.18 -16.23
C GLY A 95 12.03 16.50 -17.21
N LYS A 96 11.45 15.34 -16.85
CA LYS A 96 10.54 14.57 -17.72
C LYS A 96 9.11 15.11 -17.56
N LYS A 97 8.47 15.45 -18.68
CA LYS A 97 7.05 15.85 -18.71
C LYS A 97 6.16 14.60 -18.65
N TRP A 98 5.10 14.64 -17.85
CA TRP A 98 4.09 13.57 -17.74
C TRP A 98 3.55 13.11 -19.11
N ALA A 99 3.35 14.04 -20.03
CA ALA A 99 2.89 13.76 -21.40
C ALA A 99 3.87 12.87 -22.22
N ALA A 100 5.17 12.93 -21.93
CA ALA A 100 6.16 12.07 -22.59
C ALA A 100 6.13 10.63 -22.06
N GLU A 101 5.70 10.42 -20.82
CA GLU A 101 5.57 9.08 -20.23
C GLU A 101 4.31 8.35 -20.73
N GLN A 102 3.26 9.07 -21.14
CA GLN A 102 2.07 8.45 -21.77
C GLN A 102 2.34 7.88 -23.17
N LEU A 103 3.40 8.36 -23.83
CA LEU A 103 3.90 7.82 -25.10
C LEU A 103 4.71 6.52 -24.91
N LEU A 104 5.11 6.17 -23.69
CA LEU A 104 5.78 4.90 -23.41
C LEU A 104 4.79 3.73 -23.51
N PRO A 105 5.26 2.54 -23.96
CA PRO A 105 4.48 1.31 -23.91
C PRO A 105 3.92 1.06 -22.50
N PRO A 106 2.71 0.49 -22.35
CA PRO A 106 2.12 0.21 -21.04
C PRO A 106 3.03 -0.54 -20.06
N GLN A 107 3.92 -1.38 -20.56
CA GLN A 107 4.91 -2.15 -19.79
C GLN A 107 6.07 -1.30 -19.23
N GLU A 108 6.38 -0.17 -19.86
CA GLU A 108 7.44 0.76 -19.47
C GLU A 108 6.93 1.89 -18.57
N ARG A 109 5.60 2.08 -18.54
CA ARG A 109 4.93 2.99 -17.59
C ARG A 109 4.91 2.34 -16.22
N GLY A 110 5.84 2.74 -15.37
CA GLY A 110 5.97 2.16 -14.03
C GLY A 110 6.41 3.19 -13.00
N LEU A 111 6.01 2.98 -11.75
CA LEU A 111 6.58 3.73 -10.65
C LEU A 111 8.11 3.54 -10.60
N PRO A 112 8.88 4.59 -10.26
CA PRO A 112 10.31 4.44 -10.03
C PRO A 112 10.56 3.33 -9.01
N ARG A 113 11.46 2.40 -9.38
CA ARG A 113 11.84 1.27 -8.53
C ARG A 113 12.18 1.76 -7.13
N GLY A 114 11.48 1.24 -6.12
CA GLY A 114 11.73 1.57 -4.72
C GLY A 114 10.76 2.57 -4.09
N CYS A 115 9.70 2.99 -4.80
CA CYS A 115 8.65 3.83 -4.21
C CYS A 115 8.14 3.30 -2.84
N LEU A 116 7.70 2.04 -2.81
CA LEU A 116 7.26 1.36 -1.58
C LEU A 116 8.39 1.08 -0.59
N ARG A 117 9.66 1.04 -1.05
CA ARG A 117 10.83 0.82 -0.18
C ARG A 117 11.20 2.08 0.59
N ASN A 118 11.07 3.26 0.00
CA ASN A 118 11.51 4.52 0.63
C ASN A 118 10.46 5.16 1.54
N LEU A 119 9.28 4.55 1.64
CA LEU A 119 8.17 4.97 2.48
C LEU A 119 8.47 4.73 3.96
N ARG A 120 8.61 5.82 4.74
CA ARG A 120 8.70 5.73 6.21
C ARG A 120 7.33 5.43 6.81
N PRO A 121 7.23 4.68 7.92
CA PRO A 121 5.97 4.36 8.59
C PRO A 121 5.57 5.50 9.55
N THR A 122 6.06 6.71 9.33
CA THR A 122 5.85 7.85 10.23
C THR A 122 5.14 8.97 9.50
N ALA A 123 3.86 9.12 9.84
CA ALA A 123 3.06 10.33 9.80
C ALA A 123 3.00 11.08 8.45
N SER A 124 2.37 10.45 7.46
CA SER A 124 1.60 11.27 6.52
C SER A 124 0.29 11.70 7.21
N PRO A 125 -0.10 12.98 7.18
CA PRO A 125 -1.34 13.47 7.79
C PRO A 125 -2.59 12.71 7.33
N CYS A 126 -2.53 12.08 6.15
CA CYS A 126 -3.63 11.35 5.52
C CYS A 126 -3.99 10.01 6.20
N MET A 127 -3.17 9.47 7.10
CA MET A 127 -3.57 8.29 7.89
C MET A 127 -4.55 8.62 9.03
N ARG A 128 -4.78 9.90 9.33
CA ARG A 128 -5.96 10.31 10.11
C ARG A 128 -7.15 10.46 9.17
N ILE A 129 -7.75 9.35 8.79
CA ILE A 129 -9.06 9.38 8.16
C ILE A 129 -10.05 9.74 9.26
N SER A 130 -10.59 10.96 9.19
CA SER A 130 -11.66 11.48 10.03
C SER A 130 -12.94 10.64 9.94
#